data_AF-A0A4V2MPE0-F1
#
_entry.id   AF-A0A4V2MPE0-F1
#
_cell.length_a   1.000
_cell.length_b   1.000
_cell.length_c   1.000
_cell.angle_alpha   90.00
_cell.angle_beta   90.00
_cell.angle_gamma   90.00
#
_symmetry.space_group_name_H-M   'P 1'
#
loop_
_entity.id
_entity.type
_entity.pdbx_description
1 polymer ?
#
loop_
_entity_poly.entity_id
_entity_poly.type
_entity_poly.pdbx_seq_one_letter_code
_entity_poly.pdbx_strand_id
1 'polypeptide(L)'
;MKNLLFLFVAFAFVSCKKSERYGPLNLKNGQEVELLVSHRYNADNDLLLKLPGNVDAGASLSGFDQREPGYSYRVKARFNRDKEPLQDGPEYYFVFEKIISKEQYKGSESFTVQLITNYVVGGPNIRLSKTGNDYYMIPDKLQLTYANSTVQNELEEIWLNAQEIRANWQKGQQPKWKAIKATVVHDPQKLGKAYLVQQIQFFD
;
A
#
# COMPACT_ATOMS: atom_id res chain seq x y z
N MET A 1 36.87 -54.86 -11.23
CA MET A 1 35.61 -54.26 -10.72
C MET A 1 35.85 -53.46 -9.42
N LYS A 2 36.80 -52.51 -9.40
CA LYS A 2 37.10 -51.68 -8.20
C LYS A 2 36.94 -50.18 -8.46
N ASN A 3 36.97 -49.79 -9.73
CA ASN A 3 36.84 -48.40 -10.17
C ASN A 3 35.40 -47.98 -10.52
N LEU A 4 34.44 -48.92 -10.49
CA LEU A 4 33.02 -48.62 -10.75
C LEU A 4 32.28 -48.15 -9.48
N LEU A 5 32.72 -48.58 -8.29
CA LEU A 5 32.13 -48.16 -7.02
C LEU A 5 32.43 -46.68 -6.67
N PHE A 6 33.58 -46.17 -7.10
CA PHE A 6 33.95 -44.77 -6.86
C PHE A 6 33.13 -43.77 -7.68
N LEU A 7 32.57 -44.19 -8.82
CA LEU A 7 31.73 -43.33 -9.66
C LEU A 7 30.34 -43.10 -9.04
N PHE A 8 29.79 -44.07 -8.30
CA PHE A 8 28.48 -43.93 -7.65
C PHE A 8 28.51 -43.05 -6.39
N VAL A 9 29.64 -43.00 -5.67
CA VAL A 9 29.77 -42.15 -4.47
C VAL A 9 29.96 -40.67 -4.84
N ALA A 10 30.59 -40.37 -5.99
CA ALA A 10 30.78 -39.00 -6.45
C ALA A 10 29.46 -38.31 -6.85
N PHE A 11 28.44 -39.06 -7.30
CA PHE A 11 27.13 -38.49 -7.66
C PHE A 11 26.19 -38.29 -6.47
N ALA A 12 26.44 -38.94 -5.33
CA ALA A 12 25.58 -38.81 -4.14
C ALA A 12 25.76 -37.48 -3.38
N PHE A 13 26.86 -36.75 -3.63
CA PHE A 13 27.16 -35.47 -2.96
C PHE A 13 26.84 -34.23 -3.80
N VAL A 14 26.23 -34.38 -4.98
CA VAL A 14 25.54 -33.27 -5.66
C VAL A 14 24.18 -33.06 -4.98
N SER A 15 24.23 -32.82 -3.66
CA SER A 15 23.08 -32.34 -2.91
C SER A 15 22.81 -30.92 -3.41
N CYS A 16 21.85 -30.79 -4.33
CA CYS A 16 21.24 -29.50 -4.66
C CYS A 16 20.82 -28.85 -3.35
N LYS A 17 21.61 -27.88 -2.86
CA LYS A 17 21.24 -27.09 -1.69
C LYS A 17 19.84 -26.54 -1.95
N LYS A 18 18.86 -26.97 -1.16
CA LYS A 18 17.52 -26.40 -1.22
C LYS A 18 17.67 -24.92 -0.91
N SER A 19 17.42 -24.08 -1.90
CA SER A 19 17.35 -22.64 -1.73
C SER A 19 16.42 -22.32 -0.56
N GLU A 20 16.89 -21.49 0.37
CA GLU A 20 16.09 -21.00 1.49
C GLU A 20 14.79 -20.34 0.98
N ARG A 21 13.76 -20.42 1.82
CA ARG A 21 12.43 -19.92 1.53
C ARG A 21 11.92 -19.11 2.71
N TYR A 22 11.10 -18.10 2.42
CA TYR A 22 10.77 -17.06 3.38
C TYR A 22 9.29 -16.67 3.32
N GLY A 23 8.83 -16.05 4.42
CA GLY A 23 7.49 -15.52 4.56
C GLY A 23 6.38 -16.58 4.57
N PRO A 24 5.11 -16.16 4.75
CA PRO A 24 3.96 -17.06 4.82
C PRO A 24 3.72 -17.83 3.50
N LEU A 25 4.26 -17.32 2.40
CA LEU A 25 4.11 -17.88 1.06
C LEU A 25 5.26 -18.79 0.63
N ASN A 26 6.24 -19.01 1.51
CA ASN A 26 7.35 -19.95 1.31
C ASN A 26 8.11 -19.72 -0.02
N LEU A 27 8.44 -18.45 -0.28
CA LEU A 27 9.05 -17.97 -1.53
C LEU A 27 10.58 -17.95 -1.44
N LYS A 28 11.25 -18.21 -2.55
CA LYS A 28 12.71 -18.10 -2.65
C LYS A 28 13.11 -16.66 -2.94
N ASN A 29 14.27 -16.23 -2.44
CA ASN A 29 14.83 -14.94 -2.85
C ASN A 29 15.05 -14.91 -4.38
N GLY A 30 14.68 -13.80 -5.02
CA GLY A 30 14.72 -13.65 -6.48
C GLY A 30 13.58 -14.34 -7.23
N GLN A 31 12.63 -14.99 -6.55
CA GLN A 31 11.51 -15.65 -7.21
C GLN A 31 10.55 -14.62 -7.82
N GLU A 32 10.26 -14.77 -9.11
CA GLU A 32 9.24 -13.99 -9.80
C GLU A 32 7.83 -14.46 -9.42
N VAL A 33 6.93 -13.50 -9.22
CA VAL A 33 5.52 -13.73 -8.91
C VAL A 33 4.65 -12.74 -9.68
N GLU A 34 3.37 -13.10 -9.81
CA GLU A 34 2.33 -12.16 -10.22
C GLU A 34 1.60 -11.64 -8.98
N LEU A 35 1.34 -10.34 -8.95
CA LEU A 35 0.61 -9.68 -7.88
C LEU A 35 -0.59 -8.93 -8.46
N LEU A 36 -1.67 -8.87 -7.69
CA LEU A 36 -2.84 -8.05 -7.94
C LEU A 36 -2.80 -6.84 -7.00
N VAL A 37 -2.72 -5.65 -7.58
CA VAL A 37 -2.82 -4.37 -6.88
C VAL A 37 -4.25 -3.86 -7.02
N SER A 38 -4.89 -3.55 -5.89
CA SER A 38 -6.28 -3.12 -5.85
C SER A 38 -6.50 -1.73 -6.47
N HIS A 39 -7.71 -1.50 -6.99
CA HIS A 39 -8.19 -0.18 -7.39
C HIS A 39 -8.37 0.79 -6.21
N ARG A 40 -8.40 0.30 -4.97
CA ARG A 40 -8.65 1.08 -3.74
C ARG A 40 -7.35 1.61 -3.13
N TYR A 41 -6.59 2.41 -3.88
CA TYR A 41 -5.32 2.99 -3.43
C TYR A 41 -5.44 3.69 -2.07
N ASN A 42 -4.66 3.23 -1.09
CA ASN A 42 -4.56 3.74 0.28
C ASN A 42 -5.85 3.61 1.11
N ALA A 43 -6.75 2.68 0.74
CA ALA A 43 -7.90 2.30 1.57
C ALA A 43 -7.51 1.34 2.70
N ASP A 44 -8.39 1.19 3.69
CA ASP A 44 -8.19 0.29 4.84
C ASP A 44 -7.99 -1.18 4.43
N ASN A 45 -8.59 -1.58 3.31
CA ASN A 45 -8.48 -2.93 2.74
C ASN A 45 -7.70 -2.95 1.42
N ASP A 46 -6.74 -2.05 1.27
CA ASP A 46 -5.81 -2.02 0.15
C ASP A 46 -4.75 -3.14 0.26
N LEU A 47 -5.19 -4.38 0.08
CA LEU A 47 -4.33 -5.56 0.17
C LEU A 47 -3.64 -5.84 -1.18
N LEU A 48 -2.34 -6.11 -1.10
CA LEU A 48 -1.57 -6.67 -2.20
C LEU A 48 -1.78 -8.18 -2.20
N LEU A 49 -2.28 -8.74 -3.30
CA LEU A 49 -2.57 -10.17 -3.37
C LEU A 49 -1.60 -10.89 -4.31
N LYS A 50 -1.11 -12.06 -3.92
CA LYS A 50 -0.32 -12.93 -4.79
C LYS A 50 -1.23 -13.80 -5.65
N LEU A 51 -0.87 -13.91 -6.93
CA LEU A 51 -1.52 -14.76 -7.92
C LEU A 51 -0.70 -16.04 -8.22
N PRO A 52 -1.36 -17.08 -8.78
CA PRO A 52 -2.81 -17.31 -8.69
C PRO A 52 -3.24 -17.60 -7.24
N GLY A 53 -4.54 -17.43 -6.94
CA GLY A 53 -5.14 -17.80 -5.64
C GLY A 53 -5.63 -16.63 -4.79
N ASN A 54 -5.31 -15.38 -5.14
CA ASN A 54 -5.75 -14.17 -4.43
C ASN A 54 -5.47 -14.21 -2.92
N VAL A 55 -4.32 -14.76 -2.54
CA VAL A 55 -3.88 -14.82 -1.15
C VAL A 55 -3.12 -13.54 -0.81
N ASP A 56 -3.19 -13.10 0.45
CA ASP A 56 -2.40 -11.95 0.92
C ASP A 56 -0.91 -12.19 0.62
N ALA A 57 -0.28 -11.22 -0.05
CA ALA A 57 1.13 -11.27 -0.40
C ALA A 57 2.05 -11.16 0.82
N GLY A 58 1.55 -10.61 1.94
CA GLY A 58 2.25 -10.51 3.21
C GLY A 58 3.46 -9.56 3.22
N ALA A 59 3.67 -8.78 2.15
CA ALA A 59 4.77 -7.83 2.02
C ALA A 59 4.39 -6.68 1.08
N SER A 60 5.13 -5.57 1.14
CA SER A 60 4.92 -4.41 0.29
C SER A 60 5.45 -4.59 -1.13
N LEU A 61 4.93 -3.81 -2.08
CA LEU A 61 5.45 -3.68 -3.44
C LEU A 61 6.23 -2.38 -3.58
N SER A 62 7.55 -2.50 -3.75
CA SER A 62 8.47 -1.39 -3.97
C SER A 62 8.61 -1.05 -5.46
N GLY A 63 8.78 0.23 -5.78
CA GLY A 63 9.03 0.73 -7.14
C GLY A 63 7.80 0.83 -8.05
N PHE A 64 6.59 0.76 -7.49
CA PHE A 64 5.35 0.88 -8.26
C PHE A 64 4.69 2.27 -8.11
N ASP A 65 5.34 3.30 -8.65
CA ASP A 65 4.90 4.71 -8.47
C ASP A 65 3.79 5.18 -9.41
N GLN A 66 3.50 4.38 -10.44
CA GLN A 66 2.52 4.63 -11.51
C GLN A 66 1.09 4.23 -11.12
N ARG A 67 0.83 4.01 -9.83
CA ARG A 67 -0.47 3.59 -9.35
C ARG A 67 -1.49 4.71 -9.45
N GLU A 68 -2.56 4.46 -10.20
CA GLU A 68 -3.73 5.35 -10.27
C GLU A 68 -4.91 4.77 -9.46
N PRO A 69 -5.61 5.59 -8.65
CA PRO A 69 -6.87 5.19 -8.01
C PRO A 69 -7.93 4.79 -9.05
N GLY A 70 -8.73 3.77 -8.76
CA GLY A 70 -9.79 3.32 -9.68
C GLY A 70 -9.30 2.37 -10.77
N TYR A 71 -8.04 1.92 -10.71
CA TYR A 71 -7.50 0.89 -11.58
C TYR A 71 -6.93 -0.28 -10.77
N SER A 72 -7.31 -1.49 -11.14
CA SER A 72 -6.64 -2.70 -10.65
C SER A 72 -5.49 -3.04 -11.59
N TYR A 73 -4.38 -3.53 -11.04
CA TYR A 73 -3.21 -3.90 -11.83
C TYR A 73 -2.83 -5.34 -11.55
N ARG A 74 -2.60 -6.12 -12.59
CA ARG A 74 -1.78 -7.31 -12.49
C ARG A 74 -0.35 -6.91 -12.82
N VAL A 75 0.57 -7.17 -11.92
CA VAL A 75 1.99 -6.82 -12.09
C VAL A 75 2.86 -8.05 -11.93
N LYS A 76 3.99 -8.06 -12.64
CA LYS A 76 5.11 -8.96 -12.37
C LYS A 76 6.02 -8.30 -11.35
N ALA A 77 6.42 -9.06 -10.34
CA ALA A 77 7.34 -8.60 -9.32
C ALA A 77 8.30 -9.71 -8.91
N ARG A 78 9.45 -9.32 -8.35
CA ARG A 78 10.45 -10.21 -7.81
C ARG A 78 10.46 -10.16 -6.30
N PHE A 79 10.35 -11.31 -5.64
CA PHE A 79 10.49 -11.40 -4.19
C PHE A 79 11.95 -11.12 -3.81
N ASN A 80 12.15 -10.16 -2.90
CA ASN A 80 13.46 -9.77 -2.41
C ASN A 80 13.54 -9.92 -0.90
N ARG A 81 14.61 -10.56 -0.44
CA ARG A 81 15.07 -10.53 0.95
C ARG A 81 16.51 -10.04 0.94
N ASP A 82 16.76 -8.95 1.65
CA ASP A 82 18.12 -8.44 1.80
C ASP A 82 18.92 -9.42 2.66
N LYS A 83 20.21 -9.60 2.32
CA LYS A 83 21.10 -10.50 3.06
C LYS A 83 21.21 -10.08 4.53
N GLU A 84 21.23 -8.77 4.74
CA GLU A 84 21.29 -8.11 6.04
C GLU A 84 20.21 -7.02 6.03
N PRO A 85 18.98 -7.32 6.50
CA PRO A 85 17.90 -6.34 6.52
C PRO A 85 18.23 -5.21 7.51
N LEU A 86 17.75 -4.00 7.22
CA LEU A 86 17.81 -2.88 8.16
C LEU A 86 17.07 -3.26 9.46
N GLN A 87 17.57 -2.81 10.62
CA GLN A 87 17.03 -3.16 11.93
C GLN A 87 15.52 -2.90 12.06
N ASP A 88 15.03 -1.80 11.49
CA ASP A 88 13.61 -1.42 11.48
C ASP A 88 12.97 -1.56 10.07
N GLY A 89 13.65 -2.24 9.14
CA GLY A 89 13.17 -2.47 7.79
C GLY A 89 12.30 -3.73 7.68
N PRO A 90 11.49 -3.85 6.62
CA PRO A 90 10.79 -5.10 6.34
C PRO A 90 11.82 -6.21 6.07
N GLU A 91 11.60 -7.41 6.63
CA GLU A 91 12.49 -8.55 6.37
C GLU A 91 12.52 -8.90 4.86
N TYR A 92 11.39 -8.72 4.18
CA TYR A 92 11.24 -9.01 2.75
C TYR A 92 10.21 -8.09 2.11
N TYR A 93 10.34 -7.90 0.79
CA TYR A 93 9.44 -7.08 -0.02
C TYR A 93 9.42 -7.55 -1.47
N PHE A 94 8.46 -7.07 -2.26
CA PHE A 94 8.41 -7.31 -3.70
C PHE A 94 9.00 -6.12 -4.45
N VAL A 95 9.84 -6.38 -5.45
CA VAL A 95 10.35 -5.37 -6.38
C VAL A 95 9.51 -5.42 -7.64
N PHE A 96 8.84 -4.31 -7.97
CA PHE A 96 8.09 -4.17 -9.21
C PHE A 96 9.00 -4.36 -10.43
N GLU A 97 8.54 -5.15 -11.40
CA GLU A 97 9.25 -5.34 -12.68
C GLU A 97 8.47 -4.77 -13.86
N LYS A 98 7.19 -5.13 -14.01
CA LYS A 98 6.34 -4.63 -15.11
C LYS A 98 4.86 -4.78 -14.82
N ILE A 99 4.04 -3.96 -15.48
CA ILE A 99 2.59 -4.16 -15.56
C ILE A 99 2.32 -5.28 -16.57
N ILE A 100 1.48 -6.25 -16.18
CA ILE A 100 0.93 -7.29 -17.06
C ILE A 100 -0.42 -6.82 -17.61
N SER A 101 -1.30 -6.33 -16.74
CA SER A 101 -2.57 -5.72 -17.13
C SER A 101 -2.94 -4.55 -16.22
N LYS A 102 -3.68 -3.60 -16.79
CA LYS A 102 -4.30 -2.46 -16.10
C LYS A 102 -5.78 -2.49 -16.46
N GLU A 103 -6.63 -2.60 -15.46
CA GLU A 103 -8.07 -2.73 -15.64
C GLU A 103 -8.79 -1.61 -14.88
N GLN A 104 -9.60 -0.84 -15.61
CA GLN A 104 -10.40 0.20 -15.01
C GLN A 104 -11.52 -0.41 -14.18
N TYR A 105 -11.68 0.03 -12.94
CA TYR A 105 -12.81 -0.33 -12.11
C TYR A 105 -14.12 0.20 -12.69
N LYS A 106 -15.15 -0.65 -12.69
CA LYS A 106 -16.49 -0.33 -13.25
C LYS A 106 -17.60 -0.33 -12.21
N GLY A 107 -17.30 -0.69 -10.96
CA GLY A 107 -18.27 -0.72 -9.89
C GLY A 107 -18.53 0.66 -9.27
N SER A 108 -19.50 0.71 -8.35
CA SER A 108 -19.93 1.92 -7.63
C SER A 108 -19.86 1.76 -6.11
N GLU A 109 -19.23 0.69 -5.63
CA GLU A 109 -19.15 0.32 -4.23
C GLU A 109 -18.29 1.33 -3.47
N SER A 110 -18.80 1.76 -2.33
CA SER A 110 -18.04 2.59 -1.39
C SER A 110 -17.03 1.76 -0.61
N PHE A 111 -15.95 2.41 -0.20
CA PHE A 111 -14.93 1.85 0.66
C PHE A 111 -14.40 2.92 1.63
N THR A 112 -13.67 2.48 2.66
CA THR A 112 -13.17 3.37 3.70
C THR A 112 -11.69 3.69 3.51
N VAL A 113 -11.34 4.96 3.70
CA VAL A 113 -9.95 5.45 3.79
C VAL A 113 -9.73 6.12 5.15
N GLN A 114 -8.51 6.02 5.69
CA GLN A 114 -8.13 6.71 6.93
C GLN A 114 -7.34 7.99 6.63
N LEU A 115 -7.80 9.11 7.21
CA LEU A 115 -7.18 10.43 7.05
C LEU A 115 -6.23 10.78 8.20
N ILE A 116 -6.32 10.10 9.33
CA ILE A 116 -5.33 10.11 10.42
C ILE A 116 -4.82 8.68 10.56
N THR A 117 -3.51 8.48 10.51
CA THR A 117 -2.98 7.10 10.38
C THR A 117 -1.95 6.67 11.39
N ASN A 118 -1.38 7.56 12.20
CA ASN A 118 -0.56 7.10 13.32
C ASN A 118 -0.17 8.18 14.34
N TYR A 119 0.12 7.70 15.55
CA TYR A 119 0.84 8.37 16.62
C TYR A 119 2.22 7.72 16.75
N VAL A 120 3.13 7.96 15.79
CA VAL A 120 4.46 7.33 15.77
C VAL A 120 5.55 8.40 15.92
N VAL A 121 6.76 7.94 16.26
CA VAL A 121 8.02 8.70 16.29
C VAL A 121 8.07 9.70 15.12
N GLY A 122 7.97 10.99 15.42
CA GLY A 122 7.76 12.07 14.44
C GLY A 122 6.48 12.89 14.64
N GLY A 123 5.60 12.45 15.55
CA GLY A 123 4.38 13.16 15.95
C GLY A 123 3.13 12.67 15.23
N PRO A 124 1.95 13.13 15.66
CA PRO A 124 0.68 12.79 15.01
C PRO A 124 0.65 13.25 13.55
N ASN A 125 0.22 12.36 12.65
CA ASN A 125 0.14 12.66 11.22
C ASN A 125 -1.29 12.63 10.69
N ILE A 126 -1.76 13.79 10.20
CA ILE A 126 -2.99 13.93 9.42
C ILE A 126 -2.60 14.00 7.93
N ARG A 127 -3.07 13.02 7.14
CA ARG A 127 -2.73 12.81 5.73
C ARG A 127 -3.36 13.83 4.79
N LEU A 128 -4.31 14.63 5.28
CA LEU A 128 -4.97 15.64 4.47
C LEU A 128 -4.03 16.81 4.15
N SER A 129 -3.93 17.15 2.88
CA SER A 129 -3.24 18.36 2.40
C SER A 129 -4.17 19.17 1.51
N LYS A 130 -3.87 20.45 1.33
CA LYS A 130 -4.65 21.37 0.50
C LYS A 130 -3.74 22.21 -0.37
N THR A 131 -4.07 22.31 -1.65
CA THR A 131 -3.42 23.20 -2.62
C THR A 131 -4.51 24.03 -3.28
N GLY A 132 -4.51 25.35 -3.08
CA GLY A 132 -5.62 26.19 -3.52
C GLY A 132 -6.93 25.75 -2.86
N ASN A 133 -7.90 25.33 -3.67
CA ASN A 133 -9.21 24.83 -3.19
C ASN A 133 -9.33 23.30 -3.21
N ASP A 134 -8.28 22.59 -3.63
CA ASP A 134 -8.30 21.14 -3.79
C ASP A 134 -7.69 20.45 -2.56
N TYR A 135 -8.37 19.43 -2.06
CA TYR A 135 -7.93 18.57 -0.96
C TYR A 135 -7.27 17.30 -1.49
N TYR A 136 -6.21 16.84 -0.83
CA TYR A 136 -5.44 15.67 -1.26
C TYR A 136 -5.15 14.74 -0.08
N MET A 137 -5.33 13.43 -0.31
CA MET A 137 -4.83 12.40 0.59
C MET A 137 -3.39 12.00 0.23
N ILE A 138 -3.02 12.08 -1.05
CA ILE A 138 -1.65 11.96 -1.54
C ILE A 138 -1.41 13.16 -2.44
N PRO A 139 -0.49 14.07 -2.08
CA PRO A 139 -0.16 15.23 -2.92
C PRO A 139 0.06 14.82 -4.37
N ASP A 140 -0.57 15.56 -5.29
CA ASP A 140 -0.49 15.38 -6.75
C ASP A 140 -0.92 14.02 -7.33
N LYS A 141 -1.30 13.04 -6.50
CA LYS A 141 -1.70 11.70 -6.93
C LYS A 141 -3.15 11.34 -6.61
N LEU A 142 -3.66 11.79 -5.46
CA LEU A 142 -4.99 11.39 -4.99
C LEU A 142 -5.73 12.54 -4.32
N GLN A 143 -6.60 13.17 -5.10
CA GLN A 143 -7.52 14.22 -4.66
C GLN A 143 -8.70 13.63 -3.89
N LEU A 144 -9.21 14.39 -2.92
CA LEU A 144 -10.50 14.17 -2.29
C LEU A 144 -11.48 15.25 -2.78
N THR A 145 -12.50 14.84 -3.53
CA THR A 145 -13.67 15.67 -3.83
C THR A 145 -14.77 15.40 -2.82
N TYR A 146 -15.78 16.26 -2.77
CA TYR A 146 -16.83 16.21 -1.74
C TYR A 146 -18.21 16.10 -2.39
N ALA A 147 -19.06 15.23 -1.83
CA ALA A 147 -20.41 15.01 -2.34
C ALA A 147 -21.37 16.19 -2.05
N ASN A 148 -21.08 16.99 -1.03
CA ASN A 148 -21.91 18.12 -0.61
C ASN A 148 -21.10 19.12 0.24
N SER A 149 -21.73 20.25 0.58
CA SER A 149 -21.11 21.32 1.38
C SER A 149 -20.76 20.90 2.80
N THR A 150 -21.50 19.95 3.40
CA THR A 150 -21.19 19.44 4.74
C THR A 150 -19.84 18.74 4.74
N VAL A 151 -19.64 17.80 3.79
CA VAL A 151 -18.36 17.11 3.62
C VAL A 151 -17.23 18.10 3.31
N GLN A 152 -17.49 19.13 2.50
CA GLN A 152 -16.50 20.16 2.23
C GLN A 152 -16.07 20.90 3.49
N ASN A 153 -17.02 21.31 4.34
CA ASN A 153 -16.72 22.01 5.60
C ASN A 153 -15.95 21.10 6.57
N GLU A 154 -16.29 19.82 6.63
CA GLU A 154 -15.55 18.83 7.43
C GLU A 154 -14.12 18.66 6.93
N LEU A 155 -13.89 18.57 5.61
CA LEU A 155 -12.54 18.54 5.03
C LEU A 155 -11.75 19.81 5.37
N GLU A 156 -12.38 20.98 5.35
CA GLU A 156 -11.73 22.23 5.75
C GLU A 156 -11.34 22.23 7.24
N GLU A 157 -12.22 21.75 8.12
CA GLU A 157 -11.93 21.64 9.54
C GLU A 157 -10.75 20.71 9.81
N ILE A 158 -10.71 19.56 9.13
CA ILE A 158 -9.59 18.62 9.22
C ILE A 158 -8.29 19.26 8.73
N TRP A 159 -8.36 20.05 7.65
CA TRP A 159 -7.21 20.75 7.12
C TRP A 159 -6.66 21.77 8.13
N LEU A 160 -7.52 22.58 8.75
CA LEU A 160 -7.12 23.54 9.78
C LEU A 160 -6.47 22.84 10.98
N ASN A 161 -7.03 21.71 11.43
CA ASN A 161 -6.40 20.92 12.49
C ASN A 161 -5.05 20.33 12.05
N ALA A 162 -4.92 19.87 10.80
CA ALA A 162 -3.65 19.41 10.27
C ALA A 162 -2.58 20.50 10.26
N GLN A 163 -2.95 21.76 9.95
CA GLN A 163 -2.02 22.89 10.02
C GLN A 163 -1.59 23.19 11.46
N GLU A 164 -2.53 23.22 12.40
CA GLU A 164 -2.24 23.44 13.82
C GLU A 164 -1.26 22.38 14.37
N ILE A 165 -1.49 21.12 14.01
CA ILE A 165 -0.63 20.01 14.41
C ILE A 165 0.76 20.14 13.83
N ARG A 166 0.88 20.39 12.52
CA ARG A 166 2.20 20.56 11.88
C ARG A 166 2.99 21.70 12.49
N ALA A 167 2.33 22.77 12.92
CA ALA A 167 2.97 23.90 13.56
C ALA A 167 3.39 23.66 15.02
N ASN A 168 2.66 22.81 15.76
CA ASN A 168 2.78 22.74 17.23
C ASN A 168 3.00 21.35 17.83
N TRP A 169 3.10 20.28 17.03
CA TRP A 169 3.24 18.91 17.57
C TRP A 169 4.48 18.74 18.47
N GLN A 170 5.57 19.45 18.17
CA GLN A 170 6.79 19.45 19.00
C GLN A 170 6.59 20.06 20.40
N LYS A 171 5.55 20.89 20.56
CA LYS A 171 5.13 21.46 21.85
C LYS A 171 4.11 20.58 22.59
N GLY A 172 3.87 19.37 22.09
CA GLY A 172 2.93 18.42 22.67
C GLY A 172 1.50 18.51 22.14
N GLN A 173 1.22 19.37 21.16
CA GLN A 173 -0.12 19.49 20.56
C GLN A 173 -0.60 18.14 20.01
N GLN A 174 -1.81 17.75 20.40
CA GLN A 174 -2.46 16.52 19.93
C GLN A 174 -3.56 16.84 18.92
N PRO A 175 -3.84 15.93 17.96
CA PRO A 175 -4.94 16.09 17.03
C PRO A 175 -6.26 16.19 17.78
N LYS A 176 -7.22 16.89 17.16
CA LYS A 176 -8.56 17.02 17.73
C LYS A 176 -9.24 15.65 17.88
N TRP A 177 -8.96 14.72 16.96
CA TRP A 177 -9.56 13.39 16.91
C TRP A 177 -8.50 12.30 16.88
N LYS A 178 -8.78 11.15 17.49
CA LYS A 178 -7.91 9.98 17.46
C LYS A 178 -7.85 9.28 16.12
N ALA A 179 -8.97 9.27 15.41
CA ALA A 179 -9.03 8.77 14.05
C ALA A 179 -10.06 9.55 13.24
N ILE A 180 -9.83 9.59 11.93
CA ILE A 180 -10.79 10.10 10.97
C ILE A 180 -10.90 9.07 9.85
N LYS A 181 -12.11 8.59 9.62
CA LYS A 181 -12.42 7.68 8.51
C LYS A 181 -13.35 8.36 7.53
N ALA A 182 -13.03 8.27 6.25
CA ALA A 182 -13.88 8.76 5.19
C ALA A 182 -14.43 7.58 4.38
N THR A 183 -15.75 7.56 4.18
CA THR A 183 -16.39 6.67 3.22
C THR A 183 -16.35 7.35 1.86
N VAL A 184 -15.76 6.68 0.88
CA VAL A 184 -15.50 7.23 -0.45
C VAL A 184 -15.97 6.28 -1.55
N VAL A 185 -16.20 6.85 -2.73
CA VAL A 185 -16.27 6.12 -4.00
C VAL A 185 -15.21 6.69 -4.94
N HIS A 186 -14.91 5.97 -6.02
CA HIS A 186 -14.13 6.57 -7.12
C HIS A 186 -14.93 7.74 -7.71
N ASP A 187 -14.30 8.91 -7.87
CA ASP A 187 -14.97 10.06 -8.46
C ASP A 187 -15.23 9.79 -9.96
N PRO A 188 -16.50 9.71 -10.42
CA PRO A 188 -16.82 9.42 -11.82
C PRO A 188 -16.31 10.50 -12.80
N GLN A 189 -16.18 11.75 -12.34
CA GLN A 189 -15.72 12.87 -13.16
C GLN A 189 -14.19 12.98 -13.20
N LYS A 190 -13.51 12.36 -12.23
CA LYS A 190 -12.05 12.45 -12.03
C LYS A 190 -11.42 11.07 -11.77
N LEU A 191 -11.93 10.04 -12.45
CA LEU A 191 -11.42 8.67 -12.31
C LEU A 191 -9.93 8.61 -12.64
N GLY A 192 -9.16 7.83 -11.89
CA GLY A 192 -7.69 7.82 -12.01
C GLY A 192 -6.99 8.89 -11.17
N LYS A 193 -7.74 9.82 -10.54
CA LYS A 193 -7.15 10.94 -9.80
C LYS A 193 -7.83 11.28 -8.48
N ALA A 194 -9.12 11.00 -8.33
CA ALA A 194 -9.87 11.45 -7.16
C ALA A 194 -10.82 10.40 -6.57
N TYR A 195 -11.04 10.56 -5.27
CA TYR A 195 -12.13 9.94 -4.53
C TYR A 195 -13.19 10.97 -4.18
N LEU A 196 -14.45 10.61 -4.40
CA LEU A 196 -15.58 11.40 -3.96
C LEU A 196 -15.97 10.97 -2.55
N VAL A 197 -15.71 11.85 -1.59
CA VAL A 197 -16.02 11.66 -0.18
C VAL A 197 -17.53 11.80 0.03
N GLN A 198 -18.15 10.72 0.50
CA GLN A 198 -19.59 10.64 0.79
C GLN A 198 -19.89 11.04 2.23
N GLN A 199 -19.04 10.63 3.16
CA GLN A 199 -19.23 10.83 4.60
C GLN A 199 -17.88 10.79 5.31
N ILE A 200 -17.76 11.58 6.38
CA ILE A 200 -16.63 11.55 7.31
C ILE A 200 -17.12 11.14 8.70
N GLN A 201 -16.32 10.32 9.37
CA GLN A 201 -16.55 9.87 10.74
C GLN A 201 -15.33 10.24 11.59
N PHE A 202 -15.62 10.86 12.73
CA PHE A 202 -14.65 11.30 13.71
C PHE A 202 -14.69 10.38 14.93
N PHE A 203 -13.52 10.03 15.47
CA PHE A 203 -13.39 9.15 16.62
C PHE A 203 -12.50 9.81 17.67
N ASP A 204 -12.95 9.80 18.93
CA ASP A 204 -12.31 10.48 20.07
C ASP A 204 -11.36 9.60 20.88
#